data_AF-A0A8I0G0Q7-F1
#
_entry.id   AF-A0A8I0G0Q7-F1
#
_cell.length_a   1.000
_cell.length_b   1.000
_cell.length_c   1.000
_cell.angle_alpha   90.00
_cell.angle_beta   90.00
_cell.angle_gamma   90.00
#
_symmetry.space_group_name_H-M   'P 1'
#
loop_
_entity.id
_entity.type
_entity.pdbx_description
1 polymer ?
#
loop_
_entity_poly.entity_id
_entity_poly.type
_entity_poly.pdbx_seq_one_letter_code
_entity_poly.pdbx_strand_id
1 'polypeptide(L)'
;MIDDPDAQAEAARRALHALAAATERMNDRHEIGAVLASLSAATASLSESLHQLATARDHSRDREGRPRSRNSQLSQYPMSWELHRAGEILHQVSTLLQHARDAAAHDALPQPQVTQSVSSPSHSNHSNVAL
;
A
#
# COMPACT_ATOMS: atom_id res chain seq x y z
N MET A 1 1.81 6.12 26.64
CA MET A 1 2.04 4.85 27.37
C MET A 1 1.25 3.80 26.62
N ILE A 2 1.87 2.69 26.22
CA ILE A 2 1.12 1.57 25.63
C ILE A 2 0.64 0.76 26.83
N ASP A 3 -0.66 0.82 27.12
CA ASP A 3 -1.21 0.19 28.32
C ASP A 3 -1.20 -1.34 28.22
N ASP A 4 -1.27 -1.89 26.99
CA ASP A 4 -1.10 -3.31 26.68
C ASP A 4 -0.62 -3.50 25.21
N PRO A 5 0.67 -3.79 24.97
CA PRO A 5 1.20 -3.92 23.61
C PRO A 5 0.62 -5.11 22.84
N ASP A 6 0.25 -6.19 23.53
CA ASP A 6 -0.27 -7.40 22.88
C ASP A 6 -1.72 -7.16 22.43
N ALA A 7 -2.53 -6.51 23.26
CA ALA A 7 -3.89 -6.13 22.88
C ALA A 7 -3.91 -5.15 21.68
N GLN A 8 -2.96 -4.21 21.61
CA GLN A 8 -2.84 -3.28 20.49
C GLN A 8 -2.39 -3.99 19.21
N ALA A 9 -1.43 -4.92 19.30
CA ALA A 9 -1.01 -5.75 18.17
C ALA A 9 -2.17 -6.61 17.64
N GLU A 10 -2.95 -7.19 18.54
CA GLU A 10 -4.13 -8.00 18.17
C GLU A 10 -5.25 -7.14 17.55
N ALA A 11 -5.46 -5.91 18.04
CA ALA A 11 -6.37 -4.96 17.41
C ALA A 11 -5.92 -4.59 15.99
N ALA A 12 -4.63 -4.31 15.78
CA ALA A 12 -4.07 -4.03 14.46
C ALA A 12 -4.22 -5.22 13.50
N ARG A 13 -3.93 -6.44 13.98
CA ARG A 13 -4.13 -7.67 13.20
C ARG A 13 -5.57 -7.85 12.75
N ARG A 14 -6.53 -7.63 13.66
CA ARG A 14 -7.96 -7.71 13.34
C ARG A 14 -8.39 -6.64 12.34
N ALA A 15 -7.89 -5.41 12.47
CA ALA A 15 -8.18 -4.34 11.52
C ALA A 15 -7.65 -4.66 10.12
N LEU A 16 -6.41 -5.15 10.00
CA LEU A 16 -5.83 -5.59 8.72
C LEU A 16 -6.61 -6.76 8.10
N HIS A 17 -7.04 -7.72 8.92
CA HIS A 17 -7.87 -8.83 8.44
C HIS A 17 -9.26 -8.35 7.99
N ALA A 18 -9.86 -7.38 8.67
CA ALA A 18 -11.12 -6.78 8.26
C ALA A 18 -10.99 -6.03 6.92
N LEU A 19 -9.87 -5.30 6.72
CA LEU A 19 -9.53 -4.68 5.45
C LEU A 19 -9.40 -5.71 4.32
N ALA A 20 -8.67 -6.81 4.54
CA ALA A 20 -8.53 -7.89 3.56
C ALA A 20 -9.89 -8.53 3.21
N ALA A 21 -10.72 -8.81 4.22
CA ALA A 21 -12.04 -9.37 4.05
C ALA A 21 -13.04 -8.41 3.36
N ALA A 22 -12.82 -7.09 3.46
CA ALA A 22 -13.59 -6.10 2.70
C ALA A 22 -13.27 -6.23 1.20
N THR A 23 -11.98 -6.33 0.84
CA THR A 23 -11.54 -6.55 -0.56
C THR A 23 -12.18 -7.76 -1.24
N GLU A 24 -12.38 -8.86 -0.54
CA GLU A 24 -13.04 -10.07 -1.10
C GLU A 24 -14.54 -9.88 -1.37
N ARG A 25 -15.18 -8.91 -0.69
CA ARG A 25 -16.63 -8.65 -0.79
C ARG A 25 -16.96 -7.46 -1.68
N MET A 26 -15.95 -6.75 -2.19
CA MET A 26 -16.14 -5.53 -2.98
C MET A 26 -16.55 -5.89 -4.41
N ASN A 27 -17.75 -5.45 -4.79
CA ASN A 27 -18.28 -5.57 -6.15
C ASN A 27 -18.09 -4.27 -6.96
N ASP A 28 -17.78 -3.17 -6.28
CA ASP A 28 -17.63 -1.85 -6.89
C ASP A 28 -16.14 -1.45 -6.99
N ARG A 29 -15.70 -1.12 -8.22
CA ARG A 29 -14.31 -0.76 -8.53
C ARG A 29 -13.87 0.49 -7.78
N HIS A 30 -14.80 1.37 -7.42
CA HIS A 30 -14.48 2.61 -6.70
C HIS A 30 -14.09 2.38 -5.23
N GLU A 31 -14.55 1.30 -4.60
CA GLU A 31 -14.22 1.01 -3.20
C GLU A 31 -12.77 0.54 -3.06
N ILE A 32 -12.16 -0.04 -4.11
CA ILE A 32 -10.80 -0.62 -4.07
C ILE A 32 -9.74 0.43 -3.75
N GLY A 33 -9.92 1.66 -4.24
CA GLY A 33 -9.00 2.76 -3.99
C GLY A 33 -8.93 3.16 -2.50
N ALA A 34 -10.06 3.07 -1.78
CA ALA A 34 -10.13 3.40 -0.35
C ALA A 34 -9.43 2.35 0.51
N VAL A 35 -9.57 1.07 0.17
CA VAL A 35 -8.85 -0.02 0.84
C VAL A 35 -7.34 0.08 0.57
N LEU A 36 -6.93 0.34 -0.68
CA LEU A 36 -5.52 0.54 -1.03
C LEU A 36 -4.92 1.75 -0.31
N ALA A 37 -5.67 2.85 -0.16
CA ALA A 37 -5.24 4.02 0.62
C ALA A 37 -5.04 3.67 2.10
N SER A 38 -5.98 2.93 2.69
CA SER A 38 -5.91 2.52 4.11
C SER A 38 -4.72 1.58 4.36
N LEU A 39 -4.49 0.62 3.46
CA LEU A 39 -3.34 -0.28 3.54
C LEU A 39 -2.00 0.46 3.37
N SER A 40 -1.91 1.39 2.42
CA SER A 40 -0.71 2.20 2.21
C SER A 40 -0.35 3.04 3.45
N ALA A 41 -1.36 3.65 4.09
CA ALA A 41 -1.16 4.41 5.33
C ALA A 41 -0.71 3.50 6.49
N ALA A 42 -1.31 2.32 6.62
CA ALA A 42 -0.94 1.35 7.66
C ALA A 42 0.51 0.85 7.51
N THR A 43 0.92 0.49 6.29
CA THR A 43 2.30 0.01 6.03
C THR A 43 3.33 1.11 6.19
N ALA A 44 3.02 2.35 5.81
CA ALA A 44 3.89 3.51 6.06
C ALA A 44 4.06 3.78 7.56
N SER A 45 2.98 3.72 8.34
CA SER A 45 3.04 3.89 9.80
C SER A 45 3.83 2.78 10.49
N LEU A 46 3.70 1.53 10.02
CA LEU A 46 4.49 0.41 10.54
C LEU A 46 5.98 0.54 10.19
N SER A 47 6.30 0.98 8.97
CA SER A 47 7.68 1.27 8.53
C SER A 47 8.35 2.30 9.45
N GLU A 48 7.68 3.43 9.69
CA GLU A 48 8.15 4.48 10.60
C GLU A 48 8.35 3.95 12.03
N SER A 49 7.41 3.13 12.53
CA SER A 49 7.52 2.53 13.86
C SER A 49 8.75 1.63 13.99
N LEU A 50 9.06 0.84 12.95
CA LEU A 50 10.25 -0.03 12.94
C LEU A 50 11.55 0.78 12.87
N HIS A 51 11.57 1.88 12.11
CA HIS A 51 12.69 2.82 12.11
C HIS A 51 12.91 3.43 13.49
N GLN A 52 11.85 3.87 14.15
CA GLN A 52 11.93 4.40 15.52
C GLN A 52 12.43 3.36 16.52
N LEU A 53 11.98 2.09 16.41
CA LEU A 53 12.49 1.00 17.26
C LEU A 53 13.99 0.74 17.02
N ALA A 54 14.44 0.73 15.76
CA ALA A 54 15.86 0.56 15.43
C ALA A 54 16.71 1.69 16.02
N THR A 55 16.29 2.94 15.81
CA THR A 55 16.99 4.14 16.31
C THR A 55 17.01 4.22 17.84
N ALA A 56 15.90 3.92 18.52
CA ALA A 56 15.83 3.91 19.98
C ALA A 56 16.82 2.91 20.59
N ARG A 57 17.05 1.78 19.91
CA ARG A 57 17.97 0.74 20.36
C ARG A 57 19.43 1.11 20.14
N ASP A 58 19.74 1.73 19.00
CA ASP A 58 21.10 2.22 18.72
C ASP A 58 21.55 3.34 19.66
N HIS A 59 20.61 4.15 20.15
CA HIS A 59 20.88 5.23 21.10
C HIS A 59 20.64 4.85 22.57
N SER A 60 20.37 3.57 22.87
CA SER A 60 20.11 3.11 24.24
C SER A 60 21.35 3.26 25.13
N ARG A 61 21.30 4.20 26.07
CA ARG A 61 22.27 4.33 27.18
C ARG A 61 22.08 3.19 28.19
N ASP A 62 23.12 2.85 28.93
CA ASP A 62 23.00 1.89 30.04
C ASP A 62 22.24 2.50 31.24
N ARG A 63 22.04 1.69 32.29
CA ARG A 63 21.30 2.08 33.51
C ARG A 63 21.93 3.26 34.24
N GLU A 64 23.21 3.54 34.00
CA GLU A 64 23.95 4.67 34.56
C GLU A 64 23.99 5.89 33.61
N GLY A 65 23.26 5.85 32.49
CA GLY A 65 23.23 6.94 31.50
C GLY A 65 24.49 7.06 30.65
N ARG A 66 25.39 6.07 30.70
CA ARG A 66 26.60 6.01 29.89
C ARG A 66 26.30 5.30 28.55
N PRO A 67 26.98 5.67 27.45
CA PRO A 67 26.91 4.87 26.23
C PRO A 67 27.30 3.43 26.51
N ARG A 68 26.45 2.47 26.09
CA ARG A 68 26.70 1.03 26.30
C ARG A 68 28.07 0.63 25.76
N SER A 69 28.68 -0.34 26.42
CA SER A 69 29.96 -0.90 26.00
C SER A 69 29.89 -1.42 24.56
N ARG A 70 31.02 -1.32 23.84
CA ARG A 70 31.13 -1.70 22.42
C ARG A 70 30.63 -3.13 22.15
N ASN A 71 30.83 -4.06 23.08
CA ASN A 71 30.34 -5.44 22.97
C ASN A 71 28.81 -5.56 23.07
N SER A 72 28.15 -4.72 23.87
CA SER A 72 26.68 -4.67 23.93
C SER A 72 26.08 -4.03 22.67
N GLN A 73 26.76 -3.03 22.09
CA GLN A 73 26.34 -2.42 20.82
C GLN A 73 26.46 -3.42 19.66
N LEU A 74 27.56 -4.17 19.57
CA LEU A 74 27.76 -5.20 18.55
C LEU A 74 26.73 -6.34 18.60
N SER A 75 26.23 -6.67 19.80
CA SER A 75 25.17 -7.69 19.95
C SER A 75 23.77 -7.17 19.57
N GLN A 76 23.54 -5.85 19.55
CA GLN A 76 22.25 -5.24 19.20
C GLN A 76 22.18 -4.82 17.74
N TYR A 77 23.35 -4.56 17.13
CA TYR A 77 23.48 -4.20 15.73
C TYR A 77 22.73 -5.13 14.75
N PRO A 78 22.73 -6.48 14.91
CA PRO A 78 21.98 -7.36 14.01
C PRO A 78 20.47 -7.12 14.09
N MET A 79 19.93 -6.87 15.30
CA MET A 79 18.50 -6.64 15.49
C MET A 79 18.08 -5.26 14.99
N SER A 80 18.84 -4.20 15.30
CA SER A 80 18.56 -2.84 14.77
C SER A 80 18.60 -2.83 13.24
N TRP A 81 19.58 -3.55 12.65
CA TRP A 81 19.68 -3.70 11.21
C TRP A 81 18.48 -4.42 10.59
N GLU A 82 18.05 -5.56 11.16
CA GLU A 82 16.88 -6.28 10.65
C GLU A 82 15.58 -5.46 10.81
N LEU A 83 15.44 -4.68 11.88
CA LEU A 83 14.29 -3.78 12.06
C LEU A 83 14.29 -2.66 11.00
N HIS A 84 15.44 -2.05 10.73
CA HIS A 84 15.57 -1.06 9.67
C HIS A 84 15.26 -1.67 8.30
N ARG A 85 15.80 -2.84 8.00
CA ARG A 85 15.53 -3.57 6.76
C ARG A 85 14.04 -3.92 6.60
N ALA A 86 13.38 -4.34 7.67
CA ALA A 86 11.94 -4.61 7.66
C ALA A 86 11.14 -3.31 7.40
N GLY A 87 11.57 -2.19 7.99
CA GLY A 87 11.01 -0.86 7.71
C GLY A 87 11.10 -0.47 6.25
N GLU A 88 12.26 -0.66 5.61
CA GLU A 88 12.48 -0.39 4.20
C GLU A 88 11.62 -1.28 3.28
N ILE A 89 11.48 -2.57 3.59
CA ILE A 89 10.60 -3.48 2.83
C ILE A 89 9.15 -2.99 2.89
N LEU A 90 8.67 -2.58 4.07
CA LEU A 90 7.32 -2.05 4.23
C LEU A 90 7.12 -0.72 3.52
N HIS A 91 8.14 0.13 3.46
CA HIS A 91 8.12 1.37 2.70
C HIS A 91 7.99 1.09 1.18
N GLN A 92 8.73 0.11 0.67
CA GLN A 92 8.59 -0.34 -0.72
C GLN A 92 7.18 -0.87 -1.01
N VAL A 93 6.61 -1.66 -0.09
CA VAL A 93 5.23 -2.16 -0.19
C VAL A 93 4.22 -1.01 -0.21
N SER A 94 4.36 0.00 0.67
CA SER A 94 3.51 1.20 0.67
C SER A 94 3.56 1.95 -0.68
N THR A 95 4.75 2.11 -1.25
CA THR A 95 4.94 2.70 -2.59
C THR A 95 4.21 1.90 -3.68
N LEU A 96 4.28 0.57 -3.65
CA LEU A 96 3.57 -0.28 -4.62
C LEU A 96 2.04 -0.20 -4.47
N LEU A 97 1.54 -0.15 -3.24
CA LEU A 97 0.11 0.06 -2.97
C LEU A 97 -0.37 1.44 -3.47
N GLN A 98 0.47 2.45 -3.33
CA GLN A 98 0.20 3.79 -3.85
C GLN A 98 0.08 3.79 -5.37
N HIS A 99 1.00 3.12 -6.08
CA HIS A 99 0.93 2.99 -7.53
C HIS A 99 -0.32 2.21 -7.98
N ALA A 100 -0.68 1.12 -7.28
CA ALA A 100 -1.89 0.37 -7.57
C ALA A 100 -3.15 1.24 -7.42
N ARG A 101 -3.17 2.12 -6.41
CA ARG A 101 -4.25 3.10 -6.21
C ARG A 101 -4.31 4.10 -7.36
N ASP A 102 -3.16 4.65 -7.78
CA ASP A 102 -3.10 5.64 -8.86
C ASP A 102 -3.56 5.05 -10.20
N ALA A 103 -3.20 3.78 -10.46
CA ALA A 103 -3.70 3.03 -11.61
C ALA A 103 -5.23 2.82 -11.55
N ALA A 104 -5.76 2.42 -10.38
CA ALA A 104 -7.20 2.25 -10.19
C ALA A 104 -7.97 3.56 -10.37
N ALA A 105 -7.40 4.70 -9.96
CA ALA A 105 -7.99 6.02 -10.17
C ALA A 105 -7.99 6.43 -11.66
N HIS A 106 -6.96 6.04 -12.42
CA HIS A 106 -6.90 6.30 -13.86
C HIS A 106 -7.95 5.52 -14.65
N ASP A 107 -8.15 4.24 -14.31
CA ASP A 107 -9.19 3.39 -14.92
C ASP A 107 -10.62 3.87 -14.65
N ALA A 108 -10.82 4.64 -13.57
CA ALA A 108 -12.12 5.16 -13.17
C ALA A 108 -12.55 6.43 -13.94
N LEU A 109 -11.65 7.06 -14.70
CA LEU A 109 -11.98 8.23 -15.52
C LEU A 109 -12.76 7.79 -16.78
N PRO A 110 -13.83 8.51 -17.18
CA PRO A 110 -14.48 8.26 -18.45
C PRO A 110 -13.48 8.44 -19.59
N GLN A 111 -13.18 7.34 -20.30
CA GLN A 111 -12.42 7.41 -21.55
C GLN A 111 -13.16 8.35 -22.51
N PRO A 112 -12.50 9.34 -23.13
CA PRO A 112 -13.14 10.16 -24.14
C PRO A 112 -13.65 9.23 -25.23
N GLN A 113 -14.97 9.18 -25.40
CA GLN A 113 -15.59 8.36 -26.43
C GLN A 113 -15.12 8.92 -27.76
N VAL A 114 -14.16 8.24 -28.39
CA VAL A 114 -13.81 8.50 -29.78
C VAL A 114 -15.06 8.12 -30.56
N THR A 115 -15.88 9.12 -30.86
CA THR A 115 -17.01 8.99 -31.79
C THR A 115 -16.40 8.62 -33.14
N GLN A 116 -16.20 7.32 -33.37
CA GLN A 116 -15.99 6.81 -34.71
C GLN A 116 -17.32 7.04 -35.44
N SER A 117 -17.41 8.19 -36.11
CA SER A 117 -18.41 8.43 -37.13
C SER A 117 -18.23 7.33 -38.18
N VAL A 118 -19.05 6.28 -38.08
CA VAL A 118 -19.14 5.24 -39.08
C VAL A 118 -19.76 5.89 -40.31
N SER A 119 -18.91 6.42 -41.18
CA SER A 119 -19.28 6.81 -42.53
C SER A 119 -19.59 5.52 -43.30
N SER A 120 -20.86 5.11 -43.31
CA SER A 120 -21.33 4.01 -44.14
C SER A 120 -21.05 4.31 -45.62
N PRO A 121 -20.41 3.40 -46.37
CA PRO A 121 -20.34 3.53 -47.82
C PRO A 121 -21.74 3.26 -48.40
N SER A 122 -22.33 4.29 -48.99
CA SER A 122 -23.57 4.22 -49.77
C SER A 122 -23.37 3.33 -51.00
N HIS A 123 -23.75 2.06 -50.91
CA HIS A 123 -23.89 1.19 -52.08
C HIS A 123 -25.13 1.60 -52.88
N SER A 124 -24.91 2.36 -53.95
CA SER A 124 -25.92 2.67 -54.97
C SER A 124 -26.28 1.41 -55.76
N ASN A 125 -27.43 0.84 -55.46
CA ASN A 125 -27.99 -0.33 -56.14
C ASN A 125 -28.65 0.13 -57.46
N HIS A 126 -27.97 -0.03 -58.59
CA HIS A 126 -28.58 0.14 -59.92
C HIS A 126 -29.23 -1.19 -60.34
N SER A 127 -30.53 -1.33 -60.08
CA SER A 127 -31.38 -2.29 -60.80
C SER A 127 -31.96 -1.59 -62.02
N ASN A 128 -31.45 -1.91 -63.21
CA ASN A 128 -32.10 -1.51 -64.45
C ASN A 128 -32.86 -2.71 -65.02
N VAL A 129 -34.19 -2.66 -64.90
CA VAL A 129 -35.13 -3.55 -65.57
C VAL A 129 -35.55 -2.83 -66.85
N ALA A 130 -35.28 -3.43 -68.01
CA ALA A 130 -35.86 -3.01 -69.28
C ALA A 130 -36.64 -4.18 -69.87
N LEU A 131 -37.92 -3.89 -70.14
CA LEU A 131 -38.88 -4.66 -70.94
C LEU A 131 -38.49 -4.67 -72.42
#